data_AF-A0A731HH36-F1
#
_entry.id   AF-A0A731HH36-F1
#
_cell.length_a   1.000
_cell.length_b   1.000
_cell.length_c   1.000
_cell.angle_alpha   90.00
_cell.angle_beta   90.00
_cell.angle_gamma   90.00
#
_symmetry.space_group_name_H-M   'P 1'
#
loop_
_entity.id
_entity.type
_entity.pdbx_description
1 polymer ?
#
loop_
_entity_poly.entity_id
_entity_poly.type
_entity_poly.pdbx_seq_one_letter_code
_entity_poly.pdbx_strand_id
1 'polypeptide(L)'
;DYYEFVARWKNHPGFDFAIIPDVIDGGEDENEALLDEWPHGEFFGVPVWHMNESDERFIRLCNEYPRVAIGSCGDYDVKRPNLAVARMKDLIRHIIDVHGMPVTKLHGLRMLNPLIFTKLPLASADSTNVARNIGIDKAWSGAYAPASKETRAALMVERIESYNSPGSLAYCEKRDRFDMQLQLAV
;
A
#
# COMPACT_ATOMS: atom_id res chain seq x y z
N ASP A 1 -19.12 -1.59 16.92
CA ASP A 1 -18.95 -1.37 15.48
C ASP A 1 -17.54 -0.80 15.19
N TYR A 2 -17.04 -0.87 13.95
CA TYR A 2 -15.72 -0.34 13.57
C TYR A 2 -15.65 1.18 13.71
N TYR A 3 -16.68 1.91 13.24
CA TYR A 3 -16.72 3.37 13.40
C TYR A 3 -16.79 3.79 14.87
N GLU A 4 -17.51 3.05 15.73
CA GLU A 4 -17.50 3.31 17.17
C GLU A 4 -16.12 3.07 17.81
N PHE A 5 -15.39 2.04 17.34
CA PHE A 5 -14.02 1.79 17.78
C PHE A 5 -13.12 2.98 17.42
N VAL A 6 -13.19 3.47 16.18
CA VAL A 6 -12.42 4.64 15.75
C VAL A 6 -12.86 5.89 16.52
N ALA A 7 -14.16 6.13 16.69
CA ALA A 7 -14.68 7.25 17.48
C ALA A 7 -14.12 7.28 18.91
N ARG A 8 -14.02 6.10 19.54
CA ARG A 8 -13.49 5.95 20.90
C ARG A 8 -11.98 6.23 20.98
N TRP A 9 -11.21 5.81 19.98
CA TRP A 9 -9.75 5.78 20.06
C TRP A 9 -9.03 6.85 19.24
N LYS A 10 -9.70 7.55 18.31
CA LYS A 10 -9.03 8.47 17.37
C LYS A 10 -8.22 9.60 18.02
N ASN A 11 -8.59 10.02 19.22
CA ASN A 11 -7.86 11.05 19.98
C ASN A 11 -6.80 10.48 20.94
N HIS A 12 -6.65 9.15 21.02
CA HIS A 12 -5.62 8.53 21.84
C HIS A 12 -4.23 8.84 21.27
N PRO A 13 -3.21 9.20 22.06
CA PRO A 13 -1.89 9.58 21.55
C PRO A 13 -1.18 8.53 20.68
N GLY A 14 -1.55 7.25 20.85
CA GLY A 14 -1.03 6.14 20.04
C GLY A 14 -1.86 5.80 18.79
N PHE A 15 -2.93 6.54 18.50
CA PHE A 15 -3.73 6.34 17.30
C PHE A 15 -3.16 7.20 16.15
N ASP A 16 -2.71 6.56 15.06
CA ASP A 16 -2.16 7.25 13.89
C ASP A 16 -3.24 7.48 12.83
N PHE A 17 -3.87 6.41 12.33
CA PHE A 17 -4.93 6.49 11.33
C PHE A 17 -5.82 5.25 11.36
N ALA A 18 -6.97 5.34 10.69
CA ALA A 18 -7.86 4.22 10.39
C ALA A 18 -8.11 4.12 8.88
N ILE A 19 -8.05 2.89 8.37
CA ILE A 19 -8.47 2.60 6.99
C ILE A 19 -9.99 2.80 6.92
N ILE A 20 -10.45 3.60 5.97
CA ILE A 20 -11.88 3.70 5.67
C ILE A 20 -12.28 2.39 5.00
N PRO A 21 -13.36 1.71 5.45
CA PRO A 21 -13.79 0.46 4.84
C PRO A 21 -14.03 0.62 3.35
N ASP A 22 -13.73 -0.44 2.61
CA ASP A 22 -13.94 -0.57 1.18
C ASP A 22 -14.78 -1.81 0.86
N VAL A 23 -15.42 -1.82 -0.30
CA VAL A 23 -16.10 -3.00 -0.83
C VAL A 23 -15.11 -3.80 -1.67
N ILE A 24 -14.72 -4.97 -1.17
CA ILE A 24 -13.87 -5.92 -1.92
C ILE A 24 -14.59 -6.34 -3.20
N ASP A 25 -13.92 -6.22 -4.34
CA ASP A 25 -14.46 -6.45 -5.68
C ASP A 25 -15.65 -5.54 -6.06
N GLY A 26 -15.91 -4.48 -5.26
CA GLY A 26 -16.90 -3.45 -5.53
C GLY A 26 -16.40 -2.38 -6.51
N GLY A 27 -17.32 -1.51 -6.92
CA GLY A 27 -17.04 -0.39 -7.82
C GLY A 27 -16.56 0.87 -7.10
N GLU A 28 -16.05 1.84 -7.87
CA GLU A 28 -15.66 3.15 -7.34
C GLU A 28 -16.83 3.82 -6.61
N ASP A 29 -18.04 3.82 -7.17
CA ASP A 29 -19.23 4.46 -6.58
C ASP A 29 -19.58 3.91 -5.18
N GLU A 30 -19.38 2.62 -4.94
CA GLU A 30 -19.62 2.01 -3.63
C GLU A 30 -18.57 2.48 -2.61
N ASN A 31 -17.31 2.57 -3.04
CA ASN A 31 -16.23 3.09 -2.20
C ASN A 31 -16.40 4.58 -1.94
N GLU A 32 -16.91 5.37 -2.89
CA GLU A 32 -17.26 6.78 -2.69
C GLU A 32 -18.36 6.96 -1.64
N ALA A 33 -19.40 6.14 -1.67
CA ALA A 33 -20.46 6.17 -0.66
C ALA A 33 -19.92 5.91 0.76
N LEU A 34 -18.92 5.04 0.90
CA LEU A 34 -18.26 4.77 2.17
C LEU A 34 -17.35 5.92 2.63
N LEU A 35 -16.78 6.70 1.70
CA LEU A 35 -16.09 7.94 2.03
C LEU A 35 -17.07 8.99 2.56
N ASP A 36 -18.24 9.12 1.93
CA ASP A 36 -19.29 10.05 2.36
C ASP A 36 -19.90 9.67 3.71
N GLU A 37 -20.00 8.38 4.00
CA GLU A 37 -20.49 7.87 5.30
C GLU A 37 -19.48 8.11 6.43
N TRP A 38 -18.19 8.22 6.12
CA TRP A 38 -17.10 8.25 7.11
C TRP A 38 -17.22 9.43 8.09
N PRO A 39 -17.52 9.20 9.38
CA PRO A 39 -17.89 10.27 10.30
C PRO A 39 -16.69 10.87 11.06
N HIS A 40 -15.46 10.52 10.67
CA HIS A 40 -14.26 10.89 11.43
C HIS A 40 -13.36 11.90 10.72
N GLY A 41 -13.75 12.35 9.53
CA GLY A 41 -13.01 13.31 8.74
C GLY A 41 -11.73 12.75 8.12
N GLU A 42 -11.10 13.58 7.31
CA GLU A 42 -9.98 13.24 6.43
C GLU A 42 -8.68 13.07 7.22
N PHE A 43 -8.54 13.75 8.36
CA PHE A 43 -7.32 13.68 9.17
C PHE A 43 -7.05 12.28 9.72
N PHE A 44 -8.10 11.57 10.15
CA PHE A 44 -7.99 10.23 10.73
C PHE A 44 -8.27 9.12 9.72
N GLY A 45 -9.08 9.41 8.71
CA GLY A 45 -9.49 8.45 7.68
C GLY A 45 -8.42 8.29 6.61
N VAL A 46 -8.19 7.05 6.20
CA VAL A 46 -7.32 6.71 5.08
C VAL A 46 -8.13 5.96 4.04
N PRO A 47 -8.49 6.61 2.91
CA PRO A 47 -9.19 5.95 1.82
C PRO A 47 -8.28 4.90 1.18
N VAL A 48 -8.88 3.82 0.70
CA VAL A 48 -8.19 2.81 -0.11
C VAL A 48 -8.46 3.09 -1.59
N TRP A 49 -7.39 3.20 -2.37
CA TRP A 49 -7.45 3.17 -3.82
C TRP A 49 -6.88 1.86 -4.33
N HIS A 50 -7.58 1.22 -5.27
CA HIS A 50 -7.18 -0.04 -5.88
C HIS A 50 -6.58 0.17 -7.27
N MET A 51 -5.56 -0.62 -7.63
CA MET A 51 -4.83 -0.42 -8.89
C MET A 51 -5.65 -0.59 -10.19
N ASN A 52 -6.88 -1.08 -10.11
CA ASN A 52 -7.85 -1.19 -11.20
C ASN A 52 -8.88 -0.06 -11.25
N GLU A 53 -8.93 0.82 -10.23
CA GLU A 53 -9.74 2.03 -10.23
C GLU A 53 -9.06 3.13 -11.07
N SER A 54 -9.81 4.20 -11.32
CA SER A 54 -9.41 5.34 -12.13
C SER A 54 -8.23 6.11 -11.54
N ASP A 55 -7.42 6.65 -12.44
CA ASP A 55 -6.24 7.45 -12.11
C ASP A 55 -6.67 8.79 -11.49
N GLU A 56 -7.76 9.35 -11.99
CA GLU A 56 -8.39 10.56 -11.51
C GLU A 56 -8.81 10.44 -10.05
N ARG A 57 -9.38 9.29 -9.65
CA ARG A 57 -9.75 9.01 -8.26
C ARG A 57 -8.51 9.02 -7.37
N PHE A 58 -7.44 8.32 -7.76
CA PHE A 58 -6.18 8.30 -7.00
C PHE A 58 -5.63 9.71 -6.78
N ILE A 59 -5.54 10.49 -7.86
CA ILE A 59 -5.00 11.85 -7.82
C ILE A 59 -5.86 12.74 -6.92
N ARG A 60 -7.19 12.67 -7.03
CA ARG A 60 -8.12 13.43 -6.18
C ARG A 60 -7.94 13.08 -4.70
N LEU A 61 -7.97 11.78 -4.35
CA LEU A 61 -7.77 11.33 -2.97
C LEU A 61 -6.44 11.81 -2.40
N CYS A 62 -5.37 11.81 -3.20
CA CYS A 62 -4.06 12.30 -2.78
C CYS A 62 -4.02 13.81 -2.51
N ASN A 63 -4.94 14.59 -3.08
CA ASN A 63 -5.04 16.03 -2.84
C ASN A 63 -5.99 16.36 -1.67
N GLU A 64 -6.91 15.46 -1.32
CA GLU A 64 -7.92 15.67 -0.28
C GLU A 64 -7.52 15.08 1.07
N TYR A 65 -6.82 13.94 1.08
CA TYR A 65 -6.48 13.21 2.30
C TYR A 65 -5.00 13.34 2.66
N PRO A 66 -4.63 13.48 3.94
CA PRO A 66 -3.23 13.48 4.40
C PRO A 66 -2.51 12.16 4.17
N ARG A 67 -3.27 11.07 4.01
CA ARG A 67 -2.74 9.73 3.74
C ARG A 67 -3.72 8.91 2.91
N VAL A 68 -3.21 8.20 1.91
CA VAL A 68 -3.99 7.30 1.04
C VAL A 68 -3.37 5.90 1.06
N ALA A 69 -4.20 4.88 1.22
CA ALA A 69 -3.80 3.49 1.14
C ALA A 69 -3.93 2.95 -0.29
N ILE A 70 -2.97 2.12 -0.69
CA ILE A 70 -2.89 1.55 -2.03
C ILE A 70 -3.13 0.05 -1.93
N GLY A 71 -4.27 -0.41 -2.46
CA GLY A 71 -4.63 -1.80 -2.62
C GLY A 71 -4.14 -2.37 -3.95
N SER A 72 -3.37 -3.45 -3.91
CA SER A 72 -2.99 -4.17 -5.14
C SER A 72 -4.11 -5.13 -5.57
N CYS A 73 -4.49 -5.12 -6.84
CA CYS A 73 -5.54 -5.98 -7.37
C CYS A 73 -5.29 -6.33 -8.86
N GLY A 74 -6.04 -7.32 -9.36
CA GLY A 74 -6.05 -7.69 -10.79
C GLY A 74 -4.65 -7.95 -11.37
N ASP A 75 -4.38 -7.37 -12.54
CA ASP A 75 -3.10 -7.53 -13.24
C ASP A 75 -1.92 -6.90 -12.50
N TYR A 76 -2.18 -5.97 -11.58
CA TYR A 76 -1.19 -5.25 -10.80
C TYR A 76 -1.01 -5.81 -9.38
N ASP A 77 -1.44 -7.04 -9.11
CA ASP A 77 -1.20 -7.72 -7.83
C ASP A 77 0.31 -7.70 -7.47
N VAL A 78 0.63 -7.38 -6.22
CA VAL A 78 2.00 -7.33 -5.66
C VAL A 78 2.81 -8.62 -5.82
N LYS A 79 2.17 -9.75 -6.16
CA LYS A 79 2.86 -10.99 -6.62
C LYS A 79 3.64 -10.77 -7.92
N ARG A 80 3.30 -9.76 -8.71
CA ARG A 80 3.99 -9.32 -9.93
C ARG A 80 4.70 -7.98 -9.67
N PRO A 81 5.79 -7.96 -8.87
CA PRO A 81 6.37 -6.74 -8.32
C PRO A 81 6.77 -5.71 -9.40
N ASN A 82 7.32 -6.15 -10.53
CA ASN A 82 7.75 -5.24 -11.59
C ASN A 82 6.57 -4.47 -12.20
N LEU A 83 5.43 -5.15 -12.42
CA LEU A 83 4.25 -4.56 -13.03
C LEU A 83 3.55 -3.60 -12.05
N ALA A 84 3.42 -4.01 -10.78
CA ALA A 84 2.90 -3.16 -9.71
C ALA A 84 3.75 -1.89 -9.52
N VAL A 85 5.08 -2.02 -9.48
CA VAL A 85 5.99 -0.87 -9.35
C VAL A 85 5.91 0.05 -10.55
N ALA A 86 5.85 -0.49 -11.77
CA ALA A 86 5.74 0.34 -12.98
C ALA A 86 4.44 1.17 -12.99
N ARG A 87 3.30 0.54 -12.70
CA ARG A 87 2.00 1.21 -12.58
C ARG A 87 2.01 2.30 -11.51
N MET A 88 2.56 1.99 -10.33
CA MET A 88 2.63 2.96 -9.24
C MET A 88 3.56 4.13 -9.54
N LYS A 89 4.69 3.90 -10.20
CA LYS A 89 5.58 4.99 -10.60
C LYS A 89 4.90 5.94 -11.59
N ASP A 90 4.15 5.39 -12.53
CA ASP A 90 3.44 6.17 -13.53
C ASP A 90 2.36 7.06 -12.89
N LEU A 91 1.65 6.56 -11.88
CA LEU A 91 0.67 7.34 -11.12
C LEU A 91 1.29 8.34 -10.15
N ILE A 92 2.28 7.92 -9.34
CA ILE A 92 2.88 8.77 -8.32
C ILE A 92 3.52 10.03 -8.93
N ARG A 93 4.01 9.97 -10.18
CA ARG A 93 4.58 11.15 -10.86
C ARG A 93 3.58 12.31 -11.00
N HIS A 94 2.28 12.05 -10.89
CA HIS A 94 1.22 13.06 -10.97
C HIS A 94 0.91 13.71 -9.61
N ILE A 95 1.46 13.19 -8.50
CA ILE A 95 1.20 13.66 -7.14
C ILE A 95 2.48 13.98 -6.37
N ILE A 96 3.55 14.36 -7.07
CA ILE A 96 4.82 14.78 -6.46
C ILE A 96 5.02 16.30 -6.51
N ASP A 97 5.77 16.82 -5.54
CA ASP A 97 6.22 18.20 -5.51
C ASP A 97 7.44 18.45 -6.43
N VAL A 98 7.97 19.68 -6.38
CA VAL A 98 9.16 20.10 -7.15
C VAL A 98 10.45 19.36 -6.76
N HIS A 99 10.45 18.66 -5.62
CA HIS A 99 11.57 17.84 -5.14
C HIS A 99 11.35 16.34 -5.40
N GLY A 100 10.25 15.96 -6.05
CA GLY A 100 9.89 14.58 -6.34
C GLY A 100 9.28 13.82 -5.16
N MET A 101 8.85 14.50 -4.10
CA MET A 101 8.24 13.89 -2.92
C MET A 101 6.71 13.88 -3.06
N PRO A 102 6.00 12.80 -2.70
CA PRO A 102 4.54 12.78 -2.73
C PRO A 102 3.91 13.89 -1.89
N VAL A 103 2.86 14.52 -2.40
CA VAL A 103 2.09 15.58 -1.70
C VAL A 103 1.26 15.05 -0.53
N THR A 104 1.04 13.73 -0.48
CA THR A 104 0.36 13.00 0.60
C THR A 104 1.16 11.79 1.07
N LYS A 105 0.85 11.25 2.24
CA LYS A 105 1.47 10.00 2.72
C LYS A 105 0.86 8.80 2.01
N LEU A 106 1.69 7.95 1.44
CA LEU A 106 1.24 6.72 0.78
C LEU A 106 1.44 5.51 1.69
N HIS A 107 0.37 4.74 1.92
CA HIS A 107 0.43 3.48 2.65
C HIS A 107 0.25 2.30 1.69
N GLY A 108 1.22 1.39 1.63
CA GLY A 108 1.13 0.21 0.74
C GLY A 108 0.50 -1.00 1.40
N LEU A 109 -0.72 -1.39 0.98
CA LEU A 109 -1.36 -2.60 1.49
C LEU A 109 -0.70 -3.86 0.91
N ARG A 110 -0.20 -4.73 1.78
CA ARG A 110 0.57 -5.95 1.46
C ARG A 110 1.89 -5.69 0.72
N MET A 111 2.46 -4.49 0.83
CA MET A 111 3.62 -4.06 0.04
C MET A 111 4.99 -4.24 0.70
N LEU A 112 5.11 -4.96 1.83
CA LEU A 112 6.40 -5.24 2.49
C LEU A 112 7.33 -6.23 1.74
N ASN A 113 7.19 -6.36 0.42
CA ASN A 113 8.18 -7.02 -0.44
C ASN A 113 9.28 -6.01 -0.82
N PRO A 114 10.57 -6.24 -0.51
CA PRO A 114 11.64 -5.32 -0.85
C PRO A 114 11.75 -4.98 -2.34
N LEU A 115 11.27 -5.85 -3.24
CA LEU A 115 11.21 -5.54 -4.68
C LEU A 115 10.20 -4.43 -5.02
N ILE A 116 9.31 -4.09 -4.08
CA ILE A 116 8.25 -3.08 -4.23
C ILE A 116 8.57 -1.84 -3.40
N PHE A 117 8.56 -1.94 -2.06
CA PHE A 117 8.61 -0.74 -1.22
C PHE A 117 9.94 0.01 -1.32
N THR A 118 11.05 -0.64 -1.67
CA THR A 118 12.34 0.05 -1.89
C THR A 118 12.39 0.83 -3.21
N LYS A 119 11.35 0.74 -4.05
CA LYS A 119 11.24 1.40 -5.36
C LYS A 119 10.21 2.51 -5.40
N LEU A 120 9.38 2.63 -4.36
CA LEU A 120 8.26 3.55 -4.28
C LEU A 120 8.37 4.41 -3.02
N PRO A 121 8.07 5.72 -3.08
CA PRO A 121 8.16 6.61 -1.93
C PRO A 121 6.98 6.42 -0.96
N LEU A 122 6.87 5.25 -0.34
CA LEU A 122 5.85 4.92 0.64
C LEU A 122 6.21 5.50 2.01
N ALA A 123 5.22 6.04 2.71
CA ALA A 123 5.36 6.47 4.09
C ALA A 123 5.30 5.28 5.06
N SER A 124 4.50 4.27 4.73
CA SER A 124 4.43 3.00 5.45
C SER A 124 3.85 1.91 4.55
N ALA A 125 3.96 0.66 4.97
CA ALA A 125 3.34 -0.48 4.29
C ALA A 125 3.06 -1.57 5.32
N ASP A 126 2.11 -2.45 5.00
CA ASP A 126 1.81 -3.62 5.82
C ASP A 126 1.94 -4.92 5.02
N SER A 127 1.85 -6.05 5.71
CA SER A 127 1.74 -7.38 5.08
C SER A 127 1.39 -8.44 6.09
N THR A 128 0.66 -9.47 5.66
CA THR A 128 0.44 -10.69 6.44
C THR A 128 1.61 -11.68 6.33
N ASN A 129 2.73 -11.29 5.71
CA ASN A 129 3.85 -12.18 5.39
C ASN A 129 4.42 -12.91 6.61
N VAL A 130 4.65 -12.20 7.71
CA VAL A 130 5.16 -12.80 8.95
C VAL A 130 4.17 -13.84 9.48
N ALA A 131 2.92 -13.44 9.74
CA ALA A 131 1.89 -14.31 10.29
C ALA A 131 1.65 -15.58 9.44
N ARG A 132 1.71 -15.47 8.10
CA ARG A 132 1.51 -16.61 7.20
C ARG A 132 2.68 -17.58 7.16
N ASN A 133 3.92 -17.13 7.30
CA ASN A 133 5.10 -17.96 7.04
C ASN A 133 5.80 -18.50 8.30
N ILE A 134 5.58 -17.92 9.48
CA ILE A 134 6.23 -18.39 10.72
C ILE A 134 5.89 -19.85 11.08
N GLY A 135 4.70 -20.33 10.68
CA GLY A 135 4.22 -21.69 10.93
C GLY A 135 4.48 -22.70 9.80
N ILE A 136 5.12 -22.28 8.70
CA ILE A 136 5.41 -23.17 7.56
C ILE A 136 6.74 -23.88 7.83
N ASP A 137 6.72 -24.96 8.62
CA ASP A 137 7.95 -25.62 9.10
C ASP A 137 8.89 -26.07 7.98
N LYS A 138 8.35 -26.50 6.83
CA LYS A 138 9.16 -26.87 5.65
C LYS A 138 10.00 -25.72 5.09
N ALA A 139 9.64 -24.46 5.36
CA ALA A 139 10.41 -23.29 4.95
C ALA A 139 11.54 -22.94 5.94
N TRP A 140 11.55 -23.56 7.13
CA TRP A 140 12.50 -23.34 8.22
C TRP A 140 13.31 -24.63 8.47
N SER A 141 14.09 -25.03 7.47
CA SER A 141 14.94 -26.21 7.50
C SER A 141 16.44 -25.86 7.49
N GLY A 142 17.29 -26.78 7.95
CA GLY A 142 18.75 -26.64 7.93
C GLY A 142 19.36 -26.50 9.33
N ALA A 143 20.69 -26.53 9.39
CA ALA A 143 21.43 -26.61 10.66
C ALA A 143 21.18 -25.43 11.63
N TYR A 144 20.75 -24.28 11.11
CA TYR A 144 20.56 -23.04 11.87
C TYR A 144 19.13 -22.50 11.79
N ALA A 145 18.15 -23.34 11.43
CA ALA A 145 16.75 -22.92 11.44
C ALA A 145 16.27 -22.67 12.88
N PRO A 146 15.66 -21.51 13.19
CA PRO A 146 15.16 -21.25 14.53
C PRO A 146 14.04 -22.22 14.91
N ALA A 147 14.09 -22.67 16.16
CA ALA A 147 13.13 -23.63 16.71
C ALA A 147 11.78 -22.98 17.06
N SER A 148 11.78 -21.71 17.50
CA SER A 148 10.57 -21.01 17.98
C SER A 148 9.94 -20.13 16.89
N LYS A 149 8.62 -19.92 16.97
CA LYS A 149 7.91 -19.03 16.05
C LYS A 149 8.27 -17.57 16.28
N GLU A 150 8.59 -17.22 17.51
CA GLU A 150 8.97 -15.88 17.96
C GLU A 150 10.30 -15.47 17.31
N THR A 151 11.31 -16.34 17.31
CA THR A 151 12.59 -16.05 16.65
C THR A 151 12.44 -16.01 15.14
N ARG A 152 11.60 -16.88 14.55
CA ARG A 152 11.27 -16.81 13.12
C ARG A 152 10.61 -15.49 12.75
N ALA A 153 9.66 -15.02 13.56
CA ALA A 153 9.01 -13.73 13.36
C ALA A 153 10.03 -12.58 13.46
N ALA A 154 10.88 -12.57 14.49
CA ALA A 154 11.92 -11.56 14.67
C ALA A 154 12.87 -11.48 13.47
N LEU A 155 13.34 -12.63 12.94
CA LEU A 155 14.18 -12.66 11.75
C LEU A 155 13.47 -12.14 10.49
N MET A 156 12.18 -12.46 10.32
CA MET A 156 11.42 -11.95 9.18
C MET A 156 11.23 -10.44 9.26
N VAL A 157 10.92 -9.91 10.46
CA VAL A 157 10.80 -8.48 10.71
C VAL A 157 12.14 -7.80 10.45
N GLU A 158 13.23 -8.28 11.04
CA GLU A 158 14.58 -7.73 10.83
C GLU A 158 14.95 -7.61 9.34
N ARG A 159 14.65 -8.65 8.54
CA ARG A 159 14.92 -8.64 7.10
C ARG A 159 14.07 -7.64 6.31
N ILE A 160 12.85 -7.35 6.77
CA ILE A 160 11.99 -6.34 6.14
C ILE A 160 12.52 -4.95 6.52
N GLU A 161 12.72 -4.71 7.82
CA GLU A 161 13.16 -3.43 8.39
C GLU A 161 14.62 -3.07 8.04
N SER A 162 15.41 -4.01 7.52
CA SER A 162 16.76 -3.73 7.02
C SER A 162 16.79 -2.85 5.77
N TYR A 163 15.63 -2.61 5.16
CA TYR A 163 15.45 -1.77 3.97
C TYR A 163 14.50 -0.61 4.27
N ASN A 164 14.65 0.48 3.54
CA ASN A 164 13.75 1.63 3.61
C ASN A 164 13.19 1.98 2.24
N SER A 165 11.99 2.56 2.23
CA SER A 165 11.45 3.24 1.05
C SER A 165 12.26 4.51 0.75
N PRO A 166 12.43 4.88 -0.53
CA PRO A 166 13.04 6.16 -0.90
C PRO A 166 12.17 7.34 -0.45
N GLY A 167 12.78 8.49 -0.13
CA GLY A 167 12.03 9.71 0.22
C GLY A 167 11.40 10.43 -0.97
N SER A 168 11.85 10.16 -2.19
CA SER A 168 11.37 10.76 -3.43
C SER A 168 11.21 9.73 -4.54
N LEU A 169 10.40 10.06 -5.54
CA LEU A 169 10.14 9.21 -6.69
C LEU A 169 11.34 9.18 -7.64
N ALA A 170 11.93 8.00 -7.82
CA ALA A 170 12.93 7.76 -8.86
C ALA A 170 12.26 7.40 -10.20
N TYR A 171 11.80 8.41 -10.93
CA TYR A 171 11.13 8.27 -12.23
C TYR A 171 12.02 8.69 -13.41
N CYS A 172 11.92 7.94 -14.51
CA CYS A 172 12.57 8.25 -15.79
C CYS A 172 11.59 7.96 -16.92
N GLU A 173 11.17 9.00 -17.65
CA GLU A 173 10.19 8.91 -18.74
C GLU A 173 10.51 7.86 -19.80
N LYS A 174 11.79 7.59 -20.05
CA LYS A 174 12.21 6.57 -21.04
C LYS A 174 12.17 5.15 -20.49
N ARG A 175 12.57 4.97 -19.22
CA ARG A 175 12.70 3.66 -18.58
C ARG A 175 11.38 3.17 -18.03
N ASP A 176 10.65 4.06 -17.38
CA ASP A 176 9.42 3.77 -16.66
C ASP A 176 8.18 4.08 -17.51
N ARG A 177 8.35 4.26 -18.84
CA ARG A 177 7.24 4.45 -19.78
C ARG A 177 6.33 3.23 -19.70
N PHE A 178 5.11 3.45 -19.23
CA PHE A 178 4.11 2.41 -19.11
C PHE A 178 3.27 2.36 -20.39
N ASP A 179 3.79 1.72 -21.45
CA ASP A 179 2.98 1.42 -22.63
C ASP A 179 2.11 0.19 -22.31
N MET A 180 0.84 0.41 -21.94
CA MET A 180 -0.16 -0.66 -22.03
C MET A 180 -0.21 -1.09 -23.49
N GLN A 181 0.35 -2.26 -23.82
CA GLN A 181 -0.04 -2.94 -25.04
C GLN A 181 -1.54 -3.23 -24.91
N LEU A 182 -2.36 -2.36 -25.51
CA LEU A 182 -3.74 -2.66 -25.86
C LEU A 182 -3.71 -4.04 -26.53
N GLN A 183 -4.18 -5.07 -25.83
CA GLN A 183 -4.54 -6.30 -26.49
C GLN A 183 -5.64 -5.93 -27.47
N LEU A 184 -5.27 -5.80 -28.74
CA LEU A 184 -6.22 -5.76 -29.84
C LEU A 184 -7.09 -6.99 -29.67
N ALA A 185 -8.36 -6.78 -29.33
CA ALA A 185 -9.36 -7.82 -29.35
C ALA A 185 -9.35 -8.44 -30.76
N VAL A 186 -9.02 -9.73 -30.83
CA VAL A 186 -9.20 -10.58 -32.01
C VAL A 186 -10.51 -11.32 -31.87
#